data_AF-A0A2G8AVB0-F1
#
_entry.id   AF-A0A2G8AVB0-F1
#
_cell.length_a   1.000
_cell.length_b   1.000
_cell.length_c   1.000
_cell.angle_alpha   90.00
_cell.angle_beta   90.00
_cell.angle_gamma   90.00
#
_symmetry.space_group_name_H-M   'P 1'
#
loop_
_entity.id
_entity.type
_entity.pdbx_description
1 polymer ?
#
loop_
_entity_poly.entity_id
_entity_poly.type
_entity_poly.pdbx_seq_one_letter_code
_entity_poly.pdbx_strand_id
1 'polypeptide(L)'
;MRLDDLLAPLRGVPLLPGASCVGRHELFDQTDPVAVEYAIHTCRSCPALAACRSWFDALPAGERPVGVVAGTVNPYPRVPSRKRRR
;
A
#
# COMPACT_ATOMS: atom_id res chain seq x y z
N MET A 1 3.73 -15.46 19.69
CA MET A 1 3.99 -14.36 18.74
C MET A 1 5.50 -14.18 18.67
N ARG A 2 6.14 -14.59 17.58
CA ARG A 2 7.59 -14.45 17.39
C ARG A 2 7.90 -13.23 16.53
N LEU A 3 9.10 -12.69 16.67
CA LEU A 3 9.53 -11.50 15.91
C LEU A 3 9.45 -11.73 14.40
N ASP A 4 9.74 -12.96 13.94
CA ASP A 4 9.60 -13.36 12.54
C ASP A 4 8.18 -13.14 11.97
N ASP A 5 7.14 -13.34 12.79
CA ASP A 5 5.74 -13.15 12.37
C ASP A 5 5.44 -11.66 12.09
N LEU A 6 6.08 -10.76 12.84
CA LEU A 6 5.93 -9.31 12.67
C LEU A 6 6.73 -8.77 11.48
N LEU A 7 7.83 -9.45 11.12
CA LEU A 7 8.73 -9.04 10.04
C LEU A 7 8.41 -9.70 8.69
N ALA A 8 7.57 -10.74 8.67
CA ALA A 8 7.15 -11.41 7.44
C ALA A 8 6.63 -10.45 6.34
N PRO A 9 5.85 -9.39 6.66
CA PRO A 9 5.41 -8.41 5.65
C PRO A 9 6.54 -7.57 5.04
N LEU A 10 7.71 -7.51 5.69
CA LEU A 10 8.87 -6.77 5.21
C LEU A 10 9.77 -7.61 4.29
N ARG A 11 9.54 -8.94 4.21
CA ARG A 11 10.33 -9.81 3.31
C ARG A 11 9.98 -9.46 1.87
N GLY A 12 10.95 -8.90 1.14
CA GLY A 12 10.84 -8.62 -0.29
C GLY A 12 10.53 -7.17 -0.67
N VAL A 13 10.43 -6.25 0.30
CA VAL A 13 10.36 -4.81 -0.01
C VAL A 13 11.76 -4.37 -0.51
N PRO A 14 11.90 -3.84 -1.74
CA PRO A 14 13.18 -3.35 -2.21
C PRO A 14 13.61 -2.14 -1.37
N LEU A 15 14.90 -1.86 -1.35
CA LEU A 15 15.36 -0.56 -0.88
C LEU A 15 14.72 0.52 -1.78
N LEU A 16 13.93 1.40 -1.18
CA LEU A 16 13.29 2.54 -1.84
C LEU A 16 13.83 3.86 -1.26
N PRO A 17 15.07 4.26 -1.58
CA PRO A 17 15.63 5.50 -1.05
C PRO A 17 14.76 6.71 -1.43
N GLY A 18 14.45 7.54 -0.45
CA GLY A 18 13.65 8.76 -0.67
C GLY A 18 12.16 8.51 -0.89
N ALA A 19 11.64 7.31 -0.61
CA ALA A 19 10.21 7.05 -0.71
C ALA A 19 9.39 7.99 0.18
N SER A 20 8.49 8.77 -0.44
CA SER A 20 7.69 9.80 0.24
C SER A 20 6.66 9.26 1.24
N CYS A 21 6.41 7.95 1.23
CA CYS A 21 5.55 7.25 2.18
C CYS A 21 6.24 6.88 3.50
N VAL A 22 7.58 6.83 3.53
CA VAL A 22 8.33 6.47 4.74
C VAL A 22 8.09 7.53 5.81
N GLY A 23 7.62 7.08 6.99
CA GLY A 23 7.27 7.96 8.11
C GLY A 23 5.97 8.76 7.93
N ARG A 24 5.18 8.50 6.87
CA ARG A 24 3.94 9.21 6.55
C ARG A 24 2.77 8.27 6.24
N HIS A 25 2.78 7.07 6.82
CA HIS A 25 1.79 6.02 6.53
C HIS A 25 0.34 6.50 6.67
N GLU A 26 0.03 7.38 7.63
CA GLU A 26 -1.34 7.88 7.81
C GLU A 26 -1.88 8.60 6.58
N LEU A 27 -1.02 9.21 5.76
CA LEU A 27 -1.41 9.86 4.50
C LEU A 27 -1.75 8.83 3.41
N PHE A 28 -1.00 7.73 3.33
CA PHE A 28 -1.12 6.76 2.25
C PHE A 28 -2.18 5.69 2.54
N ASP A 29 -2.62 5.55 3.80
CA ASP A 29 -3.70 4.66 4.23
C ASP A 29 -5.06 5.35 4.40
N GLN A 30 -5.22 6.58 3.90
CA GLN A 30 -6.48 7.32 3.97
C GLN A 30 -7.61 6.64 3.18
N THR A 31 -8.85 6.87 3.65
CA THR A 31 -10.07 6.42 2.98
C THR A 31 -10.96 7.57 2.49
N ASP A 32 -10.70 8.79 2.97
CA ASP A 32 -11.39 9.98 2.47
C ASP A 32 -10.99 10.28 1.01
N PRO A 33 -11.94 10.47 0.09
CA PRO A 33 -11.62 10.66 -1.32
C PRO A 33 -10.65 11.81 -1.61
N VAL A 34 -10.79 12.94 -0.91
CA VAL A 34 -9.95 14.12 -1.14
C VAL A 34 -8.53 13.86 -0.62
N ALA A 35 -8.41 13.25 0.56
CA ALA A 35 -7.12 12.88 1.12
C ALA A 35 -6.41 11.81 0.27
N VAL A 36 -7.16 10.86 -0.30
CA VAL A 36 -6.66 9.84 -1.23
C VAL A 36 -6.11 10.49 -2.51
N GLU A 37 -6.82 11.46 -3.09
CA GLU A 37 -6.32 12.19 -4.27
C GLU A 37 -4.99 12.91 -4.00
N TYR A 38 -4.89 13.56 -2.84
CA TYR A 38 -3.65 14.21 -2.41
C TYR A 38 -2.50 13.21 -2.21
N ALA A 39 -2.79 12.04 -1.61
CA ALA A 39 -1.83 10.96 -1.46
C ALA A 39 -1.37 10.40 -2.82
N ILE A 40 -2.28 10.23 -3.79
CA ILE A 40 -1.95 9.80 -5.16
C ILE A 40 -1.01 10.80 -5.83
N HIS A 41 -1.30 12.11 -5.72
CA HIS A 41 -0.45 13.15 -6.28
C HIS A 41 0.96 13.09 -5.68
N THR A 42 1.03 12.99 -4.35
CA THR A 42 2.29 12.86 -3.60
C THR A 42 3.07 11.59 -3.99
N CYS A 43 2.37 10.48 -4.18
CA CYS A 43 2.96 9.22 -4.62
C CYS A 43 3.55 9.35 -6.04
N ARG A 44 2.85 10.04 -6.95
CA ARG A 44 3.30 10.26 -8.33
C ARG A 44 4.51 11.18 -8.46
N SER A 45 4.74 12.07 -7.50
CA SER A 45 5.95 12.90 -7.42
C SER A 45 7.11 12.23 -6.67
N CYS A 46 6.94 11.01 -6.17
CA CYS A 46 7.94 10.32 -5.37
C CYS A 46 9.17 9.93 -6.23
N PRO A 47 10.41 10.21 -5.76
CA PRO A 47 11.62 9.82 -6.50
C PRO A 47 11.77 8.30 -6.64
N ALA A 48 11.22 7.53 -5.69
CA ALA A 48 11.26 6.06 -5.71
C ALA A 48 10.12 5.42 -6.53
N LEU A 49 9.29 6.20 -7.23
CA LEU A 49 8.09 5.70 -7.91
C LEU A 49 8.37 4.57 -8.90
N ALA A 50 9.44 4.68 -9.69
CA ALA A 50 9.77 3.69 -10.70
C ALA A 50 10.10 2.32 -10.08
N ALA A 51 10.94 2.30 -9.04
CA ALA A 51 11.28 1.09 -8.30
C ALA A 51 10.06 0.53 -7.54
N CYS A 52 9.26 1.41 -6.94
CA CYS A 52 8.03 1.04 -6.23
C CYS A 52 7.02 0.36 -7.17
N ARG A 53 6.82 0.89 -8.38
CA ARG A 53 5.96 0.29 -9.41
C ARG A 53 6.46 -1.08 -9.85
N SER A 54 7.73 -1.18 -10.21
CA SER A 54 8.35 -2.45 -10.63
C SER A 54 8.14 -3.57 -9.60
N TRP A 55 8.38 -3.25 -8.32
CA TRP A 55 8.12 -4.18 -7.23
C TRP A 55 6.63 -4.50 -7.05
N PHE A 56 5.77 -3.49 -7.03
CA PHE A 56 4.33 -3.68 -6.85
C PHE A 56 3.71 -4.56 -7.95
N ASP A 57 4.14 -4.36 -9.20
CA ASP A 57 3.65 -5.12 -10.36
C ASP A 57 4.12 -6.58 -10.33
N ALA A 58 5.30 -6.85 -9.77
CA ALA A 58 5.85 -8.19 -9.59
C ALA A 58 5.15 -9.01 -8.50
N LEU A 59 4.43 -8.36 -7.57
CA LEU A 59 3.73 -9.05 -6.50
C LEU A 59 2.43 -9.72 -6.99
N PRO A 60 2.13 -10.96 -6.52
CA PRO A 60 0.80 -11.56 -6.64
C PRO A 60 -0.27 -10.64 -6.06
N ALA A 61 -1.47 -10.65 -6.65
CA ALA A 61 -2.54 -9.72 -6.26
C ALA A 61 -2.89 -9.74 -4.76
N GLY A 62 -2.78 -10.90 -4.11
CA GLY A 62 -3.06 -11.05 -2.66
C GLY A 62 -1.93 -10.58 -1.73
N GLU A 63 -0.74 -10.32 -2.27
CA GLU A 63 0.43 -9.86 -1.51
C GLU A 63 0.69 -8.37 -1.70
N ARG A 64 -0.07 -7.72 -2.59
CA ARG A 64 0.07 -6.29 -2.87
C ARG A 64 -0.32 -5.46 -1.64
N PRO A 65 0.53 -4.49 -1.22
CA PRO A 65 0.19 -3.56 -0.14
C PRO A 65 -1.09 -2.79 -0.47
N VAL A 66 -1.94 -2.61 0.53
CA VAL A 66 -3.17 -1.81 0.46
C VAL A 66 -2.87 -0.31 0.62
N GLY A 67 -3.84 0.54 0.29
CA GLY A 67 -3.69 1.99 0.34
C GLY A 67 -3.14 2.58 -0.96
N VAL A 68 -2.56 3.78 -0.88
CA VAL A 68 -1.92 4.44 -2.02
C VAL A 68 -0.49 3.97 -2.18
N VAL A 69 -0.23 3.23 -3.26
CA VAL A 69 1.06 2.64 -3.59
C VAL A 69 1.24 2.63 -5.11
N ALA A 70 2.48 2.72 -5.60
CA ALA A 70 2.78 2.71 -7.05
C ALA A 70 2.03 3.80 -7.88
N GLY A 71 1.55 4.86 -7.22
CA GLY A 71 0.79 5.95 -7.84
C GLY A 71 -0.68 5.62 -8.12
N THR A 72 -1.22 4.57 -7.48
CA THR A 72 -2.60 4.11 -7.57
C THR A 72 -3.16 3.73 -6.19
N VAL A 73 -4.46 3.52 -6.09
CA VAL A 73 -5.11 2.97 -4.89
C VAL A 73 -5.23 1.45 -5.04
N ASN A 74 -4.67 0.70 -4.10
CA ASN A 74 -4.94 -0.72 -3.94
C ASN A 74 -5.95 -0.91 -2.79
N PRO A 75 -7.19 -1.34 -3.08
CA PRO A 75 -8.25 -1.36 -2.08
C PRO A 75 -8.01 -2.44 -1.02
N TYR A 76 -8.48 -2.18 0.19
CA TYR A 76 -8.59 -3.23 1.21
C TYR A 76 -9.48 -4.37 0.69
N PRO A 77 -9.10 -5.66 0.87
CA PRO A 77 -9.96 -6.77 0.51
C PRO A 77 -11.31 -6.62 1.20
N ARG A 78 -12.38 -6.51 0.40
CA ARG A 78 -13.73 -6.41 0.96
C ARG A 78 -14.10 -7.72 1.61
N VAL A 79 -14.30 -7.71 2.93
CA VAL A 79 -14.90 -8.84 3.63
C VAL A 79 -16.35 -8.95 3.14
N PRO A 80 -16.79 -10.10 2.58
CA PRO A 80 -18.16 -10.26 2.13
C PRO A 80 -19.12 -10.05 3.31
N SER A 81 -20.14 -9.19 3.13
CA SER A 81 -21.17 -9.05 4.15
C SER A 81 -21.91 -10.39 4.29
N ARG A 82 -21.84 -11.01 5.47
CA ARG A 82 -22.64 -12.20 5.77
C ARG A 82 -24.12 -11.80 5.67
N LYS A 83 -24.81 -12.24 4.61
CA LYS A 83 -26.27 -12.11 4.52
C LYS A 83 -26.87 -12.83 5.73
N ARG A 84 -27.46 -12.08 6.66
CA ARG A 84 -28.27 -12.66 7.75
C ARG A 84 -29.40 -13.45 7.09
N ARG A 85 -29.35 -14.79 7.20
CA ARG A 85 -30.49 -15.64 6.88
C ARG A 85 -31.61 -15.27 7.86
N ARG A 86 -32.74 -14.80 7.31
CA ARG A 86 -34.01 -14.60 8.02
C ARG A 86 -34.66 -15.95 8.27
#